data_AF-A0A3D1RXQ5-F1
#
_entry.id   AF-A0A3D1RXQ5-F1
#
_cell.length_a   1.000
_cell.length_b   1.000
_cell.length_c   1.000
_cell.angle_alpha   90.00
_cell.angle_beta   90.00
_cell.angle_gamma   90.00
#
_symmetry.space_group_name_H-M   'P 1'
#
loop_
_entity.id
_entity.type
_entity.pdbx_description
1 polymer ?
#
loop_
_entity_poly.entity_id
_entity_poly.type
_entity_poly.pdbx_seq_one_letter_code
_entity_poly.pdbx_strand_id
1 'polypeptide(L)'
;MTKASVELEMRSYLQRIATGPELSKDLTEEETCRAVSAILDGVVDEVQSAIFLIALRMKRETNAENRGGLRALLDHSIQVTSSINDVVHIADPFDGFTRGLPAAPFLPSVLAACGVATLSSGAESVGPKYGATHRQVLRAIGINVELSPASAARQLEAPRCGWAYVDQRYTCP
;
A
#
# COMPACT_ATOMS: atom_id res chain seq x y z
N MET A 1 4.82 24.24 -0.59
CA MET A 1 3.66 25.02 -1.09
C MET A 1 2.96 25.68 0.10
N THR A 2 2.28 26.80 -0.09
CA THR A 2 1.43 27.38 0.97
C THR A 2 0.13 26.59 1.07
N LYS A 3 -0.51 26.56 2.25
CA LYS A 3 -1.80 25.88 2.46
C LYS A 3 -2.88 26.34 1.47
N ALA A 4 -2.93 27.65 1.19
CA ALA A 4 -3.85 28.22 0.21
C ALA A 4 -3.60 27.72 -1.23
N SER A 5 -2.34 27.47 -1.60
CA SER A 5 -2.00 26.92 -2.92
C SER A 5 -2.49 25.47 -3.06
N VAL A 6 -2.32 24.66 -2.01
CA VAL A 6 -2.76 23.25 -2.00
C VAL A 6 -4.29 23.16 -2.12
N GLU A 7 -5.01 24.02 -1.39
CA GLU A 7 -6.47 24.05 -1.42
C GLU A 7 -7.01 24.45 -2.81
N LEU A 8 -6.37 25.42 -3.48
CA LEU A 8 -6.73 25.81 -4.84
C LEU A 8 -6.47 24.71 -5.86
N GLU A 9 -5.33 24.00 -5.75
CA GLU A 9 -5.03 22.87 -6.62
C GLU A 9 -6.00 21.71 -6.41
N MET A 10 -6.25 21.31 -5.16
CA MET A 10 -7.20 20.24 -4.84
C MET A 10 -8.60 20.57 -5.37
N ARG A 11 -9.06 21.81 -5.19
CA ARG A 11 -10.34 22.27 -5.76
C ARG A 11 -10.38 22.13 -7.29
N SER A 12 -9.30 22.50 -7.98
CA SER A 12 -9.18 22.33 -9.44
C SER A 12 -9.26 20.86 -9.85
N TYR A 13 -8.62 19.96 -9.11
CA TYR A 13 -8.70 18.52 -9.35
C TYR A 13 -10.13 18.01 -9.18
N LEU A 14 -10.78 18.33 -8.07
CA LEU A 14 -12.16 17.91 -7.79
C LEU A 14 -13.14 18.38 -8.87
N GLN A 15 -13.01 19.62 -9.35
CA GLN A 15 -13.84 20.17 -10.44
C GLN A 15 -13.64 19.43 -11.78
N ARG A 16 -12.56 18.67 -11.94
CA ARG A 16 -12.29 17.85 -13.13
C ARG A 16 -12.72 16.41 -12.95
N ILE A 17 -12.47 15.81 -11.78
CA ILE A 17 -12.71 14.38 -11.59
C ILE A 17 -14.12 14.07 -11.05
N ALA A 18 -14.80 15.03 -10.41
CA ALA A 18 -16.09 14.85 -9.74
C ALA A 18 -17.29 15.43 -10.51
N THR A 19 -17.25 15.44 -11.85
CA THR A 19 -18.32 15.98 -12.72
C THR A 19 -19.25 14.93 -13.32
N GLY A 20 -19.07 13.65 -12.94
CA GLY A 20 -19.87 12.54 -13.41
C GLY A 20 -19.26 11.80 -14.61
N PRO A 21 -19.78 10.60 -14.95
CA PRO A 21 -19.09 9.64 -15.81
C PRO A 21 -18.69 10.14 -17.20
N GLU A 22 -19.46 11.05 -17.78
CA GLU A 22 -19.26 11.54 -19.15
C GLU A 22 -18.42 12.82 -19.23
N LEU A 23 -18.34 13.59 -18.14
CA LEU A 23 -17.69 14.90 -18.13
C LEU A 23 -16.38 14.92 -17.34
N SER A 24 -16.14 13.89 -16.52
CA SER A 24 -14.92 13.80 -15.73
C SER A 24 -13.69 13.73 -16.63
N LYS A 25 -12.67 14.50 -16.27
CA LYS A 25 -11.38 14.57 -16.95
C LYS A 25 -10.31 13.95 -16.08
N ASP A 26 -9.45 13.17 -16.72
CA ASP A 26 -8.33 12.53 -16.04
C ASP A 26 -7.31 13.56 -15.54
N LEU A 27 -6.65 13.20 -14.44
CA LEU A 27 -5.46 13.90 -13.97
C LEU A 27 -4.22 13.30 -14.61
N THR A 28 -3.16 14.12 -14.76
CA THR A 28 -1.86 13.57 -15.13
C THR A 28 -1.24 12.79 -13.97
N GLU A 29 -0.16 12.06 -14.27
CA GLU A 29 0.64 11.37 -13.24
C GLU A 29 1.18 12.36 -12.20
N GLU A 30 1.70 13.51 -12.64
CA GLU A 30 2.21 14.57 -11.77
C GLU A 30 1.13 15.22 -10.91
N GLU A 31 -0.05 15.47 -11.48
CA GLU A 31 -1.19 16.04 -10.74
C GLU A 31 -1.67 15.05 -9.67
N THR A 32 -1.80 13.78 -10.02
CA THR A 32 -2.23 12.75 -9.07
C THR A 32 -1.21 12.54 -7.97
N CYS A 33 0.09 12.52 -8.32
CA CYS A 33 1.16 12.43 -7.34
C CYS A 33 1.10 13.61 -6.35
N ARG A 34 0.97 14.86 -6.82
CA ARG A 34 0.84 16.02 -5.93
C ARG A 34 -0.40 15.96 -5.05
N ALA A 35 -1.54 15.57 -5.61
CA ALA A 35 -2.79 15.43 -4.87
C ALA A 35 -2.68 14.39 -3.75
N VAL A 36 -2.17 13.19 -4.06
CA VAL A 36 -2.02 12.10 -3.09
C VAL A 36 -0.96 12.44 -2.04
N SER A 37 0.18 13.03 -2.43
CA SER A 37 1.19 13.49 -1.45
C SER A 37 0.61 14.51 -0.48
N ALA A 38 -0.18 15.49 -0.96
CA ALA A 38 -0.82 16.47 -0.09
C ALA A 38 -1.85 15.85 0.88
N ILE A 39 -2.53 14.78 0.46
CA ILE A 39 -3.42 13.99 1.34
C ILE A 39 -2.59 13.25 2.41
N LEU A 40 -1.50 12.59 2.01
CA LEU A 40 -0.60 11.86 2.92
C LEU A 40 0.08 12.80 3.93
N ASP A 41 0.46 14.01 3.51
CA ASP A 41 1.01 15.07 4.37
C ASP A 41 -0.02 15.65 5.37
N GLY A 42 -1.32 15.29 5.24
CA GLY A 42 -2.38 15.80 6.11
C GLY A 42 -2.69 17.29 5.91
N VAL A 43 -2.34 17.87 4.75
CA VAL A 43 -2.52 19.31 4.47
C VAL A 43 -3.78 19.63 3.68
N VAL A 44 -4.48 18.60 3.18
CA VAL A 44 -5.78 18.70 2.51
C VAL A 44 -6.91 18.50 3.52
N ASP A 45 -8.00 19.23 3.36
CA ASP A 45 -9.23 19.01 4.14
C ASP A 45 -9.76 17.56 4.00
N GLU A 46 -10.25 16.98 5.08
CA GLU A 46 -10.69 15.57 5.08
C GLU A 46 -11.88 15.33 4.14
N VAL A 47 -12.80 16.30 4.01
CA VAL A 47 -13.95 16.19 3.10
C VAL A 47 -13.46 16.23 1.65
N GLN A 48 -12.54 17.13 1.32
CA GLN A 48 -11.94 17.18 -0.02
C GLN A 48 -11.17 15.89 -0.35
N SER A 49 -10.42 15.35 0.62
CA SER A 49 -9.70 14.09 0.48
C SER A 49 -10.66 12.92 0.22
N ALA A 50 -11.76 12.84 0.96
CA ALA A 50 -12.79 11.82 0.76
C ALA A 50 -13.45 11.94 -0.62
N ILE A 51 -13.81 13.16 -1.04
CA ILE A 51 -14.39 13.40 -2.37
C ILE A 51 -13.41 13.00 -3.46
N PHE A 52 -12.12 13.32 -3.32
CA PHE A 52 -11.08 12.97 -4.29
C PHE A 52 -11.02 11.45 -4.51
N LEU A 53 -10.94 10.68 -3.42
CA LEU A 53 -10.87 9.21 -3.47
C LEU A 53 -12.16 8.58 -4.04
N ILE A 54 -13.33 9.09 -3.66
CA ILE A 54 -14.61 8.61 -4.19
C ILE A 54 -14.76 8.94 -5.68
N ALA A 55 -14.38 10.15 -6.09
CA ALA A 55 -14.47 10.58 -7.48
C ALA A 55 -13.57 9.75 -8.39
N LEU A 56 -12.33 9.45 -7.97
CA LEU A 56 -11.45 8.51 -8.66
C LEU A 56 -12.10 7.13 -8.81
N ARG A 57 -12.66 6.58 -7.72
CA ARG A 57 -13.32 5.27 -7.73
C ARG A 57 -14.52 5.20 -8.68
N MET A 58 -15.32 6.26 -8.72
CA MET A 58 -16.53 6.37 -9.56
C MET A 58 -16.19 6.57 -11.03
N LYS A 59 -15.22 7.46 -11.32
CA LYS A 59 -14.70 7.71 -12.67
C LYS A 59 -13.96 6.50 -13.24
N ARG A 60 -13.34 5.71 -12.35
CA ARG A 60 -12.27 4.72 -12.60
C ARG A 60 -10.95 5.43 -12.91
N GLU A 61 -9.94 5.00 -12.18
CA GLU A 61 -8.57 5.50 -12.27
C GLU A 61 -7.92 5.06 -13.58
N THR A 62 -7.23 5.97 -14.23
CA THR A 62 -6.37 5.66 -15.37
C THR A 62 -5.02 5.10 -14.93
N ASN A 63 -4.25 4.56 -15.87
CA ASN A 63 -2.88 4.13 -15.61
C ASN A 63 -1.97 5.31 -15.17
N ALA A 64 -2.21 6.53 -15.67
CA ALA A 64 -1.42 7.70 -15.26
C ALA A 64 -1.74 8.09 -13.81
N GLU A 65 -3.02 8.09 -13.44
CA GLU A 65 -3.46 8.37 -12.07
C GLU A 65 -2.93 7.31 -11.09
N ASN A 66 -3.05 6.03 -11.44
CA ASN A 66 -2.51 4.94 -10.62
C ASN A 66 -0.99 5.04 -10.43
N ARG A 67 -0.23 5.38 -11.48
CA ARG A 67 1.22 5.62 -11.34
C ARG A 67 1.53 6.81 -10.45
N GLY A 68 0.76 7.89 -10.56
CA GLY A 68 0.93 9.09 -9.74
C GLY A 68 0.68 8.79 -8.26
N GLY A 69 -0.41 8.08 -7.96
CA GLY A 69 -0.70 7.61 -6.60
C GLY A 69 0.36 6.66 -6.06
N LEU A 70 0.83 5.71 -6.87
CA LEU A 70 1.93 4.81 -6.49
C LEU A 70 3.21 5.59 -6.20
N ARG A 71 3.58 6.57 -7.04
CA ARG A 71 4.76 7.40 -6.82
C ARG A 71 4.68 8.17 -5.51
N ALA A 72 3.53 8.78 -5.21
CA ALA A 72 3.31 9.44 -3.93
C ALA A 72 3.47 8.47 -2.74
N LEU A 73 2.88 7.27 -2.82
CA LEU A 73 3.05 6.25 -1.77
C LEU A 73 4.51 5.83 -1.59
N LEU A 74 5.26 5.66 -2.68
CA LEU A 74 6.68 5.33 -2.64
C LEU A 74 7.50 6.46 -1.99
N ASP A 75 7.21 7.72 -2.33
CA ASP A 75 7.89 8.89 -1.76
C ASP A 75 7.66 9.03 -0.24
N HIS A 76 6.54 8.50 0.29
CA HIS A 76 6.20 8.51 1.73
C HIS A 76 6.56 7.22 2.46
N SER A 77 7.14 6.25 1.75
CA SER A 77 7.43 4.94 2.31
C SER A 77 8.86 4.81 2.81
N ILE A 78 9.05 3.98 3.84
CA ILE A 78 10.36 3.61 4.35
C ILE A 78 10.95 2.53 3.43
N GLN A 79 11.98 2.90 2.69
CA GLN A 79 12.67 2.04 1.73
C GLN A 79 13.92 1.41 2.35
N VAL A 80 14.10 0.11 2.11
CA VAL A 80 15.29 -0.65 2.50
C VAL A 80 15.71 -1.53 1.34
N THR A 81 17.01 -1.51 1.03
CA THR A 81 17.61 -2.39 0.02
C THR A 81 18.18 -3.62 0.69
N SER A 82 17.79 -4.80 0.20
CA SER A 82 18.39 -6.08 0.59
C SER A 82 19.57 -6.42 -0.33
N SER A 83 20.52 -7.23 0.15
CA SER A 83 21.58 -7.80 -0.67
C SER A 83 21.12 -8.94 -1.59
N ILE A 84 19.86 -9.40 -1.47
CA ILE A 84 19.30 -10.42 -2.35
C ILE A 84 18.83 -9.77 -3.65
N ASN A 85 19.27 -10.31 -4.79
CA ASN A 85 18.92 -9.77 -6.11
C ASN A 85 17.45 -10.01 -6.47
N ASP A 86 16.95 -11.23 -6.23
CA ASP A 86 15.61 -11.65 -6.62
C ASP A 86 14.77 -11.96 -5.39
N VAL A 87 13.71 -11.18 -5.18
CA VAL A 87 12.77 -11.36 -4.07
C VAL A 87 11.36 -11.48 -4.62
N VAL A 88 10.66 -12.53 -4.24
CA VAL A 88 9.22 -12.65 -4.50
C VAL A 88 8.47 -11.90 -3.40
N HIS A 89 7.58 -10.98 -3.78
CA HIS A 89 6.69 -10.30 -2.85
C HIS A 89 5.29 -10.90 -2.93
N ILE A 90 4.79 -11.39 -1.80
CA ILE A 90 3.44 -11.91 -1.64
C ILE A 90 2.61 -10.90 -0.83
N ALA A 91 1.53 -10.43 -1.45
CA ALA A 91 0.53 -9.61 -0.78
C ALA A 91 -0.86 -10.06 -1.22
N ASP A 92 -1.79 -10.08 -0.27
CA ASP A 92 -3.22 -10.22 -0.53
C ASP A 92 -3.88 -8.84 -0.53
N PRO A 93 -5.14 -8.75 -1.00
CA PRO A 93 -6.02 -7.66 -0.60
C PRO A 93 -5.99 -7.56 0.93
N PHE A 94 -5.49 -6.45 1.46
CA PHE A 94 -5.22 -6.22 2.89
C PHE A 94 -6.46 -6.40 3.80
N ASP A 95 -7.65 -6.54 3.21
CA ASP A 95 -8.93 -6.79 3.87
C ASP A 95 -9.15 -8.24 4.31
N GLY A 96 -8.23 -9.16 3.97
CA GLY A 96 -8.18 -10.53 4.50
C GLY A 96 -9.20 -11.51 3.92
N PHE A 97 -9.09 -12.78 4.32
CA PHE A 97 -9.95 -13.85 3.84
C PHE A 97 -11.08 -14.16 4.83
N THR A 98 -12.30 -14.22 4.32
CA THR A 98 -13.50 -14.61 5.09
C THR A 98 -14.02 -16.01 4.72
N ARG A 99 -13.47 -16.62 3.67
CA ARG A 99 -13.89 -17.92 3.15
C ARG A 99 -12.67 -18.80 2.90
N GLY A 100 -12.70 -20.01 3.45
CA GLY A 100 -11.60 -20.97 3.31
C GLY A 100 -10.39 -20.64 4.19
N LEU A 101 -9.33 -21.44 4.01
CA LEU A 101 -8.06 -21.26 4.71
C LEU A 101 -7.26 -20.15 4.01
N PRO A 102 -6.79 -19.11 4.73
CA PRO A 102 -5.82 -18.17 4.18
C PRO A 102 -4.49 -18.90 3.96
N ALA A 103 -4.23 -19.35 2.73
CA ALA A 103 -3.02 -20.11 2.41
C ALA A 103 -1.78 -19.20 2.26
N ALA A 104 -1.98 -17.96 1.80
CA ALA A 104 -0.92 -17.02 1.48
C ALA A 104 0.10 -16.76 2.62
N PRO A 105 -0.29 -16.66 3.91
CA PRO A 105 0.65 -16.45 5.02
C PRO A 105 1.67 -17.58 5.20
N PHE A 106 1.40 -18.77 4.68
CA PHE A 106 2.30 -19.92 4.77
C PHE A 106 3.28 -19.99 3.58
N LEU A 107 2.92 -19.39 2.44
CA LEU A 107 3.70 -19.48 1.19
C LEU A 107 5.14 -18.95 1.31
N PRO A 108 5.43 -17.83 2.00
CA PRO A 108 6.80 -17.32 2.10
C PRO A 108 7.79 -18.33 2.67
N SER A 109 7.38 -19.04 3.74
CA SER A 109 8.22 -20.05 4.37
C SER A 109 8.47 -21.27 3.48
N VAL A 110 7.46 -21.69 2.70
CA VAL A 110 7.57 -22.81 1.76
C VAL A 110 8.48 -22.44 0.59
N LEU A 111 8.31 -21.25 0.00
CA LEU A 111 9.13 -20.77 -1.11
C LEU A 111 10.58 -20.57 -0.69
N ALA A 112 10.83 -20.04 0.51
CA ALA A 112 12.17 -19.93 1.06
C ALA A 112 12.85 -21.29 1.24
N ALA A 113 12.11 -22.32 1.68
CA ALA A 113 12.61 -23.69 1.75
C ALA A 113 12.96 -24.27 0.35
N CYS A 114 12.33 -23.76 -0.70
CA CYS A 114 12.67 -24.06 -2.09
C CYS A 114 13.79 -23.17 -2.67
N GLY A 115 14.43 -22.33 -1.85
CA GLY A 115 15.52 -21.44 -2.27
C GLY A 115 15.05 -20.12 -2.90
N VAL A 116 13.76 -19.78 -2.79
CA VAL A 116 13.20 -18.53 -3.31
C VAL A 116 13.01 -17.54 -2.17
N ALA A 117 13.84 -16.50 -2.13
CA ALA A 117 13.71 -15.46 -1.12
C ALA A 117 12.35 -14.76 -1.25
N THR A 118 11.58 -14.76 -0.16
CA THR A 118 10.18 -14.30 -0.21
C THR A 118 9.86 -13.31 0.90
N LEU A 119 9.36 -12.13 0.52
CA LEU A 119 8.79 -11.16 1.43
C LEU A 119 7.26 -11.28 1.39
N SER A 120 6.60 -11.19 2.54
CA SER A 120 5.15 -10.95 2.59
C SER A 120 4.83 -9.66 3.30
N SER A 121 3.69 -9.05 2.96
CA SER A 121 3.18 -7.87 3.66
C SER A 121 1.70 -7.97 3.93
N GLY A 122 1.22 -7.21 4.91
CA GLY A 122 -0.19 -7.15 5.25
C GLY A 122 -0.52 -6.02 6.20
N ALA A 123 -1.76 -6.02 6.70
CA ALA A 123 -2.27 -5.10 7.70
C ALA A 123 -2.97 -5.87 8.82
N GLU A 124 -3.28 -5.20 9.94
CA GLU A 124 -4.02 -5.84 11.04
C GLU A 124 -5.45 -6.18 10.65
N SER A 125 -6.17 -5.20 10.11
CA SER A 125 -7.55 -5.36 9.68
C SER A 125 -7.94 -4.18 8.78
N VAL A 126 -8.53 -4.47 7.64
CA VAL A 126 -8.99 -3.46 6.68
C VAL A 126 -10.41 -3.84 6.24
N GLY A 127 -11.28 -2.84 6.13
CA GLY A 127 -12.60 -3.04 5.56
C GLY A 127 -12.54 -3.33 4.04
N PRO A 128 -13.64 -3.81 3.43
CA PRO A 128 -14.94 -4.07 4.04
C PRO A 128 -15.06 -5.49 4.62
N LYS A 129 -14.11 -6.38 4.34
CA LYS A 129 -14.22 -7.80 4.70
C LYS A 129 -13.88 -8.08 6.15
N TYR A 130 -12.87 -7.39 6.70
CA TYR A 130 -12.33 -7.67 8.03
C TYR A 130 -11.98 -9.17 8.22
N GLY A 131 -11.45 -9.79 7.17
CA GLY A 131 -11.10 -11.21 7.15
C GLY A 131 -9.77 -11.51 7.85
N ALA A 132 -9.41 -12.79 7.87
CA ALA A 132 -8.14 -13.25 8.40
C ALA A 132 -6.98 -12.74 7.53
N THR A 133 -6.10 -11.92 8.12
CA THR A 133 -4.94 -11.33 7.43
C THR A 133 -3.67 -12.14 7.67
N HIS A 134 -2.64 -11.90 6.83
CA HIS A 134 -1.28 -12.40 7.06
C HIS A 134 -0.79 -12.12 8.48
N ARG A 135 -0.99 -10.89 8.97
CA ARG A 135 -0.56 -10.49 10.31
C ARG A 135 -1.20 -11.36 11.38
N GLN A 136 -2.52 -11.54 11.30
CA GLN A 136 -3.28 -12.27 12.31
C GLN A 136 -2.87 -13.74 12.36
N VAL A 137 -2.72 -14.38 11.20
CA VAL A 137 -2.29 -15.79 11.10
C VAL A 137 -0.87 -15.98 11.62
N LEU A 138 0.08 -15.16 11.15
CA LEU A 138 1.49 -15.26 11.57
C LEU A 138 1.67 -14.99 13.07
N ARG A 139 0.98 -13.98 13.61
CA ARG A 139 0.98 -13.70 15.06
C ARG A 139 0.41 -14.89 15.86
N ALA A 140 -0.67 -15.51 15.39
CA ALA A 140 -1.29 -16.64 16.08
C ALA A 140 -0.37 -17.87 16.17
N ILE A 141 0.53 -18.06 15.20
CA ILE A 141 1.54 -19.13 15.23
C ILE A 141 2.88 -18.72 15.86
N GLY A 142 2.92 -17.56 16.52
CA GLY A 142 4.08 -17.09 17.29
C GLY A 142 5.19 -16.42 16.49
N ILE A 143 4.94 -16.06 15.22
CA ILE A 143 5.90 -15.28 14.42
C ILE A 143 5.86 -13.81 14.85
N ASN A 144 7.02 -13.19 14.95
CA ASN A 144 7.13 -11.76 15.20
C ASN A 144 6.65 -10.96 13.97
N VAL A 145 5.52 -10.28 14.11
CA VAL A 145 4.89 -9.46 13.06
C VAL A 145 5.19 -7.97 13.20
N GLU A 146 6.05 -7.60 14.14
CA GLU A 146 6.41 -6.20 14.44
C GLU A 146 7.82 -5.86 13.93
N LEU A 147 8.28 -6.54 12.87
CA LEU A 147 9.58 -6.27 12.29
C LEU A 147 9.59 -4.90 11.60
N SER A 148 10.62 -4.10 11.88
CA SER A 148 10.94 -2.94 11.05
C SER A 148 11.41 -3.38 9.65
N PRO A 149 11.32 -2.54 8.61
CA PRO A 149 11.75 -2.90 7.27
C PRO A 149 13.21 -3.36 7.22
N ALA A 150 14.09 -2.71 7.99
CA ALA A 150 15.50 -3.10 8.10
C ALA A 150 15.70 -4.47 8.77
N SER A 151 14.87 -4.81 9.75
CA SER A 151 14.93 -6.13 10.41
C SER A 151 14.36 -7.22 9.51
N ALA A 152 13.30 -6.92 8.75
CA ALA A 152 12.76 -7.81 7.74
C ALA A 152 13.79 -8.11 6.64
N ALA A 153 14.51 -7.11 6.14
CA ALA A 153 15.60 -7.32 5.17
C ALA A 153 16.70 -8.23 5.71
N ARG A 154 17.16 -8.01 6.95
CA ARG A 154 18.16 -8.89 7.59
C ARG A 154 17.67 -10.32 7.77
N GLN A 155 16.39 -10.51 8.11
CA GLN A 155 15.82 -11.86 8.26
C GLN A 155 15.70 -12.56 6.90
N LEU A 156 15.28 -11.82 5.87
CA LEU A 156 15.22 -12.29 4.50
C LEU A 156 16.60 -12.75 4.01
N GLU A 157 17.66 -12.01 4.33
CA GLU A 157 19.07 -12.33 4.01
C GLU A 157 19.65 -13.52 4.78
N ALA A 158 19.00 -13.95 5.87
CA ALA A 158 19.52 -15.01 6.70
C ALA A 158 19.46 -16.37 5.97
N PRO A 159 20.58 -17.07 5.76
CA PRO A 159 20.62 -18.30 4.94
C PRO A 159 19.72 -19.44 5.43
N ARG A 160 19.34 -19.42 6.71
CA ARG A 160 18.47 -20.43 7.32
C ARG A 160 16.99 -20.05 7.32
N CYS A 161 16.65 -18.80 7.01
CA CYS A 161 15.28 -18.30 7.03
C CYS A 161 14.78 -18.02 5.61
N GLY A 162 15.40 -17.09 4.88
CA GLY A 162 15.05 -16.79 3.48
C GLY A 162 13.67 -16.14 3.27
N TRP A 163 12.96 -15.76 4.33
CA TRP A 163 11.70 -15.03 4.21
C TRP A 163 11.48 -14.04 5.35
N ALA A 164 10.62 -13.06 5.10
CA ALA A 164 10.19 -12.11 6.12
C ALA A 164 8.72 -11.69 5.93
N TYR A 165 8.14 -11.17 6.99
CA TYR A 165 6.88 -10.46 6.97
C TYR A 165 7.10 -9.02 7.43
N VAL A 166 6.45 -8.06 6.76
CA VAL A 166 6.44 -6.66 7.18
C VAL A 166 5.01 -6.10 7.14
N ASP A 167 4.54 -5.51 8.24
CA ASP A 167 3.24 -4.85 8.27
C ASP A 167 3.32 -3.50 7.55
N GLN A 168 2.23 -3.14 6.86
CA GLN A 168 2.10 -1.88 6.14
C GLN A 168 2.45 -0.67 7.02
N ARG A 169 2.08 -0.66 8.30
CA ARG A 169 2.36 0.47 9.21
C ARG A 169 3.84 0.78 9.38
N TYR A 170 4.72 -0.19 9.09
CA TYR A 170 6.16 -0.05 9.21
C TYR A 170 6.83 0.33 7.89
N THR A 171 6.16 0.11 6.75
CA THR A 171 6.67 0.47 5.44
C THR A 171 6.06 1.77 4.91
N CYS A 172 4.83 2.09 5.27
CA CYS A 172 4.12 3.31 4.86
C CYS A 172 3.27 3.79 6.05
N PRO A 173 3.90 4.50 7.02
CA PRO A 173 3.25 4.97 8.24
C PRO A 173 2.29 6.14 8.03
#